data_AF-A0A1H8CUN3-F1
#
_entry.id   AF-A0A1H8CUN3-F1
#
_cell.length_a   1.000
_cell.length_b   1.000
_cell.length_c   1.000
_cell.angle_alpha   90.00
_cell.angle_beta   90.00
_cell.angle_gamma   90.00
#
_symmetry.space_group_name_H-M   'P 1'
#
loop_
_entity.id
_entity.type
_entity.pdbx_description
1 polymer ?
#
loop_
_entity_poly.entity_id
_entity_poly.type
_entity_poly.pdbx_seq_one_letter_code
_entity_poly.pdbx_strand_id
1 'polypeptide(L)'
;MYELVSASGARVACVVFLLLALGLAAGLYAVLVRASGGRAVFHEEPRVRGPVATVASLLLFAFLFGTVYATVLSGFYRVELHEEEVLLHYLFPSHVVSLPRVELAEVERVAMLPGRWSIRLHTHQGAMYPSALAQEPPAFQSWRALHAYLGGGKGDVSPVEFR
;
A
#
# COMPACT_ATOMS: atom_id res chain seq x y z
N MET A 1 11.54 2.30 17.49
CA MET A 1 11.07 1.74 16.19
C MET A 1 9.56 1.58 16.26
N TYR A 2 8.83 2.04 15.25
CA TYR A 2 7.37 1.94 15.18
C TYR A 2 6.95 1.32 13.84
N GLU A 3 6.16 0.25 13.90
CA GLU A 3 5.60 -0.40 12.72
C GLU A 3 4.14 0.01 12.55
N LEU A 4 3.82 0.54 11.37
CA LEU A 4 2.47 0.96 10.98
C LEU A 4 1.67 -0.23 10.42
N VAL A 5 2.37 -1.12 9.73
CA VAL A 5 1.82 -2.34 9.14
C VAL A 5 2.84 -3.46 9.31
N SER A 6 2.37 -4.65 9.72
CA SER A 6 3.24 -5.84 9.78
C SER A 6 3.78 -6.18 8.39
N ALA A 7 5.11 -6.22 8.23
CA ALA A 7 5.77 -6.52 6.96
C ALA A 7 5.41 -7.93 6.44
N SER A 8 5.34 -8.92 7.33
CA SER A 8 4.95 -10.29 6.97
C SER A 8 3.48 -10.35 6.59
N GLY A 9 2.60 -9.70 7.36
CA GLY A 9 1.17 -9.62 7.06
C GLY A 9 0.88 -8.93 5.73
N ALA A 10 1.53 -7.81 5.44
CA ALA A 10 1.37 -7.09 4.17
C ALA A 10 1.86 -7.90 2.97
N ARG A 11 3.00 -8.60 3.11
CA ARG A 11 3.52 -9.49 2.05
C ARG A 11 2.58 -10.67 1.80
N VAL A 12 2.09 -11.34 2.86
CA VAL A 12 1.14 -12.46 2.73
C VAL A 12 -0.17 -11.98 2.12
N ALA A 13 -0.72 -10.86 2.60
CA ALA A 13 -1.92 -10.27 2.02
C ALA A 13 -1.73 -9.94 0.54
N CYS A 14 -0.60 -9.33 0.16
CA CYS A 14 -0.26 -9.04 -1.23
C CYS A 14 -0.25 -10.31 -2.08
N VAL A 15 0.43 -11.38 -1.64
CA VAL A 15 0.48 -12.66 -2.36
C VAL A 15 -0.91 -13.27 -2.52
N VAL A 16 -1.71 -13.31 -1.45
CA VAL A 16 -3.09 -13.84 -1.49
C VAL A 16 -3.96 -13.02 -2.46
N PHE A 17 -3.87 -11.69 -2.40
CA PHE A 17 -4.60 -10.81 -3.31
C PHE A 17 -4.16 -10.97 -4.76
N LEU A 18 -2.87 -11.14 -5.02
CA LEU A 18 -2.34 -11.41 -6.37
C LEU A 18 -2.89 -12.71 -6.94
N LEU A 19 -2.91 -13.78 -6.14
CA LEU A 19 -3.49 -15.07 -6.53
C LEU A 19 -4.99 -14.95 -6.81
N LEU A 20 -5.73 -14.22 -5.98
CA LEU A 20 -7.16 -13.96 -6.18
C LEU A 20 -7.42 -13.11 -7.44
N ALA A 21 -6.67 -12.04 -7.65
CA ALA A 21 -6.80 -11.18 -8.82
C ALA A 21 -6.49 -11.94 -10.11
N LEU A 22 -5.45 -12.78 -10.09
CA LEU A 22 -5.11 -13.65 -11.22
C LEU A 22 -6.22 -14.69 -11.46
N GLY A 23 -6.72 -15.33 -10.41
CA GLY A 23 -7.82 -16.29 -10.50
C GLY A 23 -9.10 -15.69 -11.07
N LEU A 24 -9.47 -14.47 -10.62
CA LEU A 24 -10.62 -13.74 -11.13
C LEU A 24 -10.44 -13.33 -12.60
N ALA A 25 -9.27 -12.82 -12.97
CA ALA A 25 -8.96 -12.44 -14.35
C ALA A 25 -8.97 -13.66 -15.30
N ALA A 26 -8.41 -14.79 -14.86
CA ALA A 26 -8.44 -16.06 -15.59
C ALA A 26 -9.85 -16.64 -15.69
N GLY A 27 -10.63 -16.57 -14.61
CA GLY A 27 -12.03 -16.99 -14.59
C GLY A 27 -12.89 -16.16 -15.54
N LEU A 28 -12.74 -14.83 -15.52
CA LEU A 28 -13.42 -13.93 -16.45
C LEU A 28 -13.06 -14.25 -17.90
N TYR A 29 -11.78 -14.48 -18.19
CA TYR A 29 -11.32 -14.89 -19.51
C TYR A 29 -12.00 -16.19 -19.96
N ALA A 30 -12.01 -17.23 -19.10
CA ALA A 30 -12.64 -18.50 -19.40
C ALA A 30 -14.15 -18.38 -19.65
N VAL A 31 -14.86 -17.54 -18.88
CA VAL A 31 -16.29 -17.27 -19.07
C VAL A 31 -16.54 -16.56 -20.39
N LEU A 32 -15.78 -15.52 -20.71
CA LEU A 32 -15.93 -14.76 -21.96
C LEU A 32 -15.67 -15.63 -23.19
N VAL A 33 -14.62 -16.45 -23.16
CA VAL A 33 -14.30 -17.39 -24.24
C VAL A 33 -15.37 -18.47 -24.36
N ARG A 34 -15.82 -19.07 -23.25
CA ARG A 34 -16.87 -20.12 -23.27
C ARG A 34 -18.23 -19.58 -23.73
N ALA A 35 -18.61 -18.38 -23.30
CA ALA A 35 -19.85 -17.73 -23.72
C ALA A 35 -19.86 -17.40 -25.22
N SER A 36 -18.70 -17.07 -25.79
CA SER A 36 -18.56 -16.85 -27.23
C SER A 36 -18.60 -18.14 -28.07
N GLY A 37 -18.26 -19.30 -27.48
CA GLY A 37 -18.29 -20.60 -28.16
C GLY A 37 -19.65 -21.32 -28.13
N GLY A 38 -20.56 -20.95 -27.21
CA GLY A 38 -21.84 -21.66 -26.99
C GLY A 38 -23.00 -21.29 -27.92
N ARG A 39 -22.81 -20.41 -28.92
CA ARG A 39 -23.90 -19.85 -29.75
C ARG A 39 -23.76 -20.01 -31.27
N ALA A 40 -22.88 -20.85 -31.78
CA ALA A 40 -22.68 -21.01 -33.22
C ALA A 40 -23.33 -22.29 -33.78
N VAL A 41 -24.65 -22.25 -34.01
CA VAL A 41 -25.34 -23.19 -34.93
C VAL A 41 -25.56 -22.58 -36.32
N PHE A 42 -25.31 -21.28 -36.51
CA PHE A 42 -25.32 -20.63 -37.81
C PHE A 42 -24.10 -19.72 -37.98
N HIS A 43 -23.49 -19.78 -39.16
CA HIS A 43 -22.34 -18.98 -39.58
C HIS A 43 -22.55 -17.48 -39.35
N GLU A 44 -21.76 -16.92 -38.43
CA GLU A 44 -21.06 -15.64 -38.54
C GLU A 44 -20.12 -15.55 -37.32
N GLU A 45 -18.88 -15.08 -37.53
CA GLU A 45 -17.74 -15.15 -36.58
C GLU A 45 -18.11 -14.96 -35.09
N PRO A 46 -17.63 -15.81 -34.15
CA PRO A 46 -17.78 -15.51 -32.72
C PRO A 46 -16.82 -14.36 -32.38
N ARG A 47 -17.28 -13.13 -32.60
CA ARG A 47 -16.44 -11.92 -32.62
C ARG A 47 -16.21 -11.29 -31.24
N VAL A 48 -16.26 -12.05 -30.15
CA VAL A 48 -15.47 -11.65 -28.98
C VAL A 48 -14.05 -12.16 -29.26
N ARG A 49 -13.36 -11.41 -30.13
CA ARG A 49 -11.97 -11.69 -30.52
C ARG A 49 -11.18 -11.88 -29.22
N GLY A 50 -10.46 -13.00 -29.06
CA GLY A 50 -9.55 -13.26 -27.93
C GLY A 50 -8.85 -12.01 -27.35
N PRO A 51 -8.35 -11.07 -28.18
CA PRO A 51 -7.88 -9.75 -27.75
C PRO A 51 -8.76 -8.99 -26.76
N VAL A 52 -10.09 -8.95 -26.95
CA VAL A 52 -11.03 -8.22 -26.09
C VAL A 52 -11.12 -8.86 -24.70
N ALA A 53 -11.18 -10.19 -24.63
CA ALA A 53 -11.17 -10.91 -23.36
C ALA A 53 -9.83 -10.73 -22.63
N THR A 54 -8.71 -10.75 -23.36
CA THR A 54 -7.38 -10.48 -22.80
C THR A 54 -7.27 -9.06 -22.24
N VAL A 55 -7.73 -8.05 -22.98
CA VAL A 55 -7.73 -6.65 -22.53
C VAL A 55 -8.62 -6.47 -21.30
N ALA A 56 -9.82 -7.06 -21.28
CA ALA A 56 -10.72 -6.99 -20.13
C ALA A 56 -10.10 -7.63 -18.87
N SER A 57 -9.49 -8.81 -18.99
CA SER A 57 -8.81 -9.48 -17.89
C SER A 57 -7.58 -8.71 -17.41
N LEU A 58 -6.80 -8.12 -18.31
CA LEU A 58 -5.66 -7.28 -17.95
C LEU A 58 -6.10 -6.01 -17.23
N LEU A 59 -7.17 -5.35 -17.68
CA LEU A 59 -7.73 -4.18 -17.01
C LEU A 59 -8.24 -4.52 -15.61
N LEU A 60 -8.94 -5.65 -15.45
CA LEU A 60 -9.39 -6.12 -14.15
C LEU A 60 -8.21 -6.39 -13.21
N PHE A 61 -7.19 -7.11 -13.70
CA PHE A 61 -5.98 -7.37 -12.93
C PHE A 61 -5.26 -6.07 -12.53
N ALA A 62 -5.06 -5.16 -13.48
CA ALA A 62 -4.41 -3.87 -13.24
C ALA A 62 -5.18 -3.01 -12.23
N PHE A 63 -6.52 -3.03 -12.29
CA PHE A 63 -7.37 -2.33 -11.33
C PHE A 63 -7.27 -2.93 -9.91
N LEU A 64 -7.37 -4.25 -9.79
CA LEU A 64 -7.25 -4.94 -8.50
C LEU A 64 -5.85 -4.76 -7.91
N PHE A 65 -4.82 -4.91 -8.73
CA PHE A 65 -3.44 -4.69 -8.30
C PHE A 65 -3.20 -3.22 -7.91
N GLY A 66 -3.67 -2.27 -8.73
CA GLY A 66 -3.51 -0.84 -8.48
C GLY A 66 -4.17 -0.38 -7.18
N THR A 67 -5.36 -0.90 -6.88
CA THR A 67 -6.05 -0.59 -5.61
C THR A 67 -5.30 -1.14 -4.40
N VAL A 68 -4.80 -2.39 -4.46
CA VAL A 68 -3.97 -2.97 -3.40
C VAL A 68 -2.65 -2.21 -3.26
N TYR A 69 -2.02 -1.87 -4.37
CA TYR A 69 -0.77 -1.11 -4.37
C TYR A 69 -0.95 0.25 -3.68
N ALA A 70 -1.96 1.02 -4.07
CA ALA A 70 -2.24 2.35 -3.53
C ALA A 70 -2.74 2.34 -2.07
N THR A 71 -3.16 1.18 -1.54
CA THR A 71 -3.69 1.09 -0.17
C THR A 71 -2.72 0.45 0.81
N VAL A 72 -2.00 -0.59 0.39
CA VAL A 72 -1.18 -1.42 1.27
C VAL A 72 0.31 -1.22 1.05
N LEU A 73 0.73 -0.93 -0.18
CA LEU A 73 2.14 -0.96 -0.58
C LEU A 73 2.73 0.43 -0.85
N SER A 74 1.88 1.43 -1.10
CA SER A 74 2.33 2.79 -1.34
C SER A 74 2.67 3.48 -0.03
N GLY A 75 3.94 3.86 0.13
CA GLY A 75 4.43 4.61 1.28
C GLY A 75 5.27 3.77 2.24
N PHE A 76 5.85 4.44 3.23
CA PHE A 76 6.64 3.76 4.26
C PHE A 76 5.72 3.00 5.23
N TYR A 77 6.14 1.81 5.66
CA TYR A 77 5.37 0.96 6.57
C TYR A 77 5.96 0.90 7.98
N ARG A 78 7.22 1.33 8.13
CA ARG A 78 7.97 1.33 9.39
C ARG A 78 8.84 2.56 9.45
N VAL A 79 8.92 3.11 10.65
CA VAL A 79 9.73 4.29 10.97
C VAL A 79 10.67 3.93 12.11
N GLU A 80 11.95 4.19 11.91
CA GLU A 80 12.97 4.12 12.95
C GLU A 80 13.45 5.53 13.26
N LEU A 81 13.42 5.87 14.54
CA LEU A 81 13.91 7.15 15.04
C LEU A 81 15.30 6.88 15.61
N HIS A 82 16.32 7.48 15.02
CA HIS A 82 17.67 7.56 15.55
C HIS A 82 17.92 8.95 16.16
N GLU A 83 19.06 9.18 16.79
CA GLU A 83 19.31 10.46 17.50
C GLU A 83 19.24 11.68 16.56
N GLU A 84 19.76 11.57 15.33
CA GLU A 84 19.85 12.67 14.36
C GLU A 84 19.12 12.41 13.03
N GLU A 85 18.61 11.19 12.81
CA GLU A 85 17.98 10.79 11.55
C GLU A 85 16.71 9.95 11.78
N VAL A 86 15.85 9.96 10.77
CA VAL A 86 14.64 9.16 10.71
C VAL A 86 14.73 8.24 9.49
N LEU A 87 14.69 6.93 9.73
CA LEU A 87 14.71 5.93 8.67
C LEU A 87 13.28 5.52 8.32
N LEU A 88 12.94 5.66 7.05
CA LEU A 88 11.65 5.28 6.49
C LEU A 88 11.82 4.00 5.67
N HIS A 89 11.16 2.92 6.08
CA HIS A 89 11.24 1.64 5.40
C HIS A 89 10.04 1.46 4.47
N TYR A 90 10.30 1.10 3.23
CA TYR A 90 9.30 0.85 2.19
C TYR A 90 9.21 -0.64 1.87
N LEU A 91 7.98 -1.13 1.68
CA LEU A 91 7.73 -2.52 1.29
C LEU A 91 7.90 -2.73 -0.22
N PHE A 92 7.47 -1.76 -1.04
CA PHE A 92 7.54 -1.87 -2.49
C PHE A 92 7.72 -0.49 -3.19
N PRO A 93 8.75 -0.33 -4.05
CA PRO A 93 9.94 -1.17 -4.10
C PRO A 93 10.62 -1.21 -2.72
N SER A 94 11.30 -2.30 -2.36
CA SER A 94 11.94 -2.38 -1.04
C SER A 94 13.16 -1.48 -0.98
N HIS A 95 13.06 -0.40 -0.21
CA HIS A 95 14.16 0.54 0.02
C HIS A 95 13.99 1.24 1.37
N VAL A 96 15.05 1.90 1.82
CA VAL A 96 15.06 2.70 3.04
C VAL A 96 15.48 4.11 2.67
N VAL A 97 14.75 5.11 3.15
CA VAL A 97 15.10 6.53 3.01
C VAL A 97 15.53 7.03 4.38
N SER A 98 16.77 7.53 4.48
CA SER A 98 17.22 8.27 5.66
C SER A 98 16.90 9.75 5.48
N LEU A 99 16.23 10.34 6.47
CA LEU A 99 15.93 11.76 6.53
C LEU A 99 16.59 12.36 7.77
N PRO A 100 17.51 13.32 7.62
CA PRO A 100 18.05 14.06 8.75
C PRO A 100 16.93 14.78 9.48
N ARG A 101 16.98 14.79 10.82
CA ARG A 101 15.98 15.46 11.65
C ARG A 101 15.83 16.95 11.29
N VAL A 102 16.94 17.60 10.95
CA VAL A 102 16.98 19.02 10.55
C VAL A 102 16.22 19.31 9.25
N GLU A 103 15.95 18.30 8.42
CA GLU A 103 15.20 18.45 7.18
C GLU A 103 13.69 18.31 7.39
N LEU A 104 13.25 17.70 8.50
CA LEU A 104 11.85 17.45 8.79
C LEU A 104 11.18 18.68 9.38
N ALA A 105 10.13 19.15 8.70
CA ALA A 105 9.35 20.32 9.11
C ALA A 105 8.14 19.94 9.96
N GLU A 106 7.34 18.98 9.47
CA GLU A 106 6.05 18.65 10.08
C GLU A 106 5.67 17.19 9.87
N VAL A 107 4.89 16.65 10.82
CA VAL A 107 4.28 15.33 10.72
C VAL A 107 2.76 15.47 10.82
N GLU A 108 2.07 15.22 9.71
CA GLU A 108 0.61 15.25 9.63
C GLU A 108 0.02 13.85 9.75
N ARG A 109 -1.14 13.75 10.38
CA ARG A 109 -1.96 12.54 10.40
C ARG A 109 -3.20 12.77 9.54
N VAL A 110 -3.38 11.94 8.51
CA VAL A 110 -4.45 12.08 7.51
C VAL A 110 -5.37 10.87 7.53
N ALA A 111 -6.67 11.09 7.73
CA ALA A 111 -7.69 10.07 7.53
C ALA A 111 -7.97 9.92 6.04
N MET A 112 -7.67 8.76 5.47
CA MET A 112 -7.88 8.49 4.03
C MET A 112 -9.16 7.70 3.78
N LEU A 113 -9.51 6.76 4.68
CA LEU A 113 -10.75 5.98 4.65
C LEU A 113 -11.28 5.82 6.10
N PRO A 114 -12.55 5.47 6.31
CA PRO A 114 -13.09 5.18 7.63
C PRO A 114 -12.23 4.13 8.37
N GLY A 115 -11.68 4.51 9.53
CA GLY A 115 -10.81 3.64 10.35
C GLY A 115 -9.39 3.39 9.79
N ARG A 116 -9.00 4.03 8.69
CA ARG A 116 -7.66 3.91 8.08
C ARG A 116 -6.99 5.28 7.94
N TRP A 117 -5.78 5.33 8.47
CA TRP A 117 -5.00 6.55 8.61
C TRP A 117 -3.64 6.41 7.90
N SER A 118 -3.13 7.51 7.39
CA SER A 118 -1.78 7.65 6.83
C SER A 118 -1.06 8.80 7.54
N ILE A 119 0.25 8.65 7.71
CA ILE A 119 1.13 9.70 8.23
C ILE A 119 1.84 10.33 7.04
N ARG A 120 1.92 11.65 7.01
CA ARG A 120 2.71 12.38 6.00
C ARG A 120 3.81 13.16 6.70
N LEU A 121 5.04 12.93 6.27
CA LEU A 121 6.20 13.69 6.68
C LEU A 121 6.46 14.76 5.63
N HIS A 122 6.57 16.00 6.08
CA HIS A 122 6.92 17.14 5.24
C HIS A 122 8.32 17.60 5.59
N THR A 123 9.12 17.85 4.56
CA THR A 123 10.44 18.44 4.71
C THR A 123 10.39 19.95 4.51
N HIS A 124 11.39 20.66 5.03
CA HIS A 124 11.55 22.10 4.78
C HIS A 124 11.76 22.43 3.31
N GLN A 125 12.24 21.46 2.51
CA GLN A 125 12.44 21.58 1.07
C GLN A 125 11.14 21.34 0.27
N GLY A 126 10.03 21.03 0.93
CA GLY A 126 8.73 20.78 0.31
C GLY A 126 8.52 19.34 -0.19
N ALA A 127 9.46 18.42 0.07
CA ALA A 127 9.25 17.00 -0.20
C ALA A 127 8.28 16.38 0.82
N MET A 128 7.39 15.52 0.33
CA MET A 128 6.38 14.81 1.13
C MET A 128 6.63 13.29 1.07
N TYR A 129 6.68 12.65 2.23
CA TYR A 129 6.78 11.21 2.36
C TYR A 129 5.50 10.67 3.02
N PRO A 130 4.60 10.01 2.26
CA PRO A 130 3.41 9.38 2.83
C PRO A 130 3.71 7.99 3.38
N SER A 131 3.00 7.61 4.43
CA SER A 131 3.00 6.26 4.98
C SER A 131 1.94 5.39 4.31
N ALA A 132 2.16 4.07 4.34
CA ALA A 132 1.12 3.09 4.04
C ALA A 132 -0.08 3.27 4.98
N LEU A 133 -1.27 2.84 4.53
CA LEU A 133 -2.49 2.93 5.33
C LEU A 133 -2.44 1.95 6.50
N ALA A 134 -2.49 2.51 7.71
CA ALA A 134 -2.54 1.76 8.95
C ALA A 134 -3.91 1.90 9.62
N GLN A 135 -4.17 1.00 10.57
CA GLN A 135 -5.28 1.19 11.49
C GLN A 135 -4.99 2.35 12.45
N GLU A 136 -6.02 2.88 13.09
CA GLU A 136 -5.89 4.06 13.96
C GLU A 136 -4.89 3.89 15.12
N PRO A 137 -4.91 2.79 15.91
CA PRO A 137 -4.02 2.70 17.07
C PRO A 137 -2.52 2.74 16.70
N PRO A 138 -2.03 1.96 15.71
CA PRO A 138 -0.64 2.03 15.26
C PRO A 138 -0.27 3.38 14.62
N ALA A 139 -1.16 3.94 13.81
CA ALA A 139 -0.94 5.23 13.15
C ALA A 139 -0.82 6.36 14.17
N PHE A 140 -1.69 6.38 15.18
CA PHE A 140 -1.68 7.41 16.22
C PHE A 140 -0.43 7.33 17.08
N GLN A 141 0.00 6.13 17.48
CA GLN A 141 1.22 5.94 18.26
C GLN A 141 2.47 6.41 17.49
N SER A 142 2.58 5.99 16.24
CA SER A 142 3.71 6.38 15.37
C SER A 142 3.74 7.89 15.14
N TRP A 143 2.57 8.49 14.88
CA TRP A 143 2.44 9.95 14.72
C TRP A 143 2.86 10.70 16.00
N ARG A 144 2.38 10.25 17.16
CA ARG A 144 2.71 10.89 18.45
C ARG A 144 4.21 10.83 18.75
N ALA A 145 4.85 9.69 18.46
CA ALA A 145 6.29 9.53 18.64
C ALA A 145 7.10 10.43 17.71
N LEU A 146 6.74 10.47 16.43
CA LEU A 146 7.35 11.36 15.44
C LEU A 146 7.18 12.85 15.80
N HIS A 147 5.98 13.24 16.23
CA HIS A 147 5.70 14.61 16.65
C HIS A 147 6.50 15.01 17.91
N ALA A 148 6.64 14.11 18.89
CA ALA A 148 7.47 14.34 20.07
C ALA A 148 8.97 14.45 19.71
N TYR A 149 9.42 13.60 18.78
CA TYR A 149 10.79 13.61 18.27
C TYR A 149 11.12 14.93 17.56
N LEU A 150 10.21 15.48 16.73
CA LEU A 150 10.41 16.80 16.12
C LEU A 150 10.43 17.93 17.15
N GLY A 151 9.51 17.91 18.13
CA GLY A 151 9.33 18.96 19.14
C GLY A 151 10.44 19.11 20.18
N GLY A 152 11.61 18.50 19.99
CA GLY A 152 12.73 18.62 20.95
C GLY A 152 12.68 17.61 22.09
N GLY A 153 11.64 16.76 22.15
CA GLY A 153 11.56 15.71 23.14
C GLY A 153 12.61 14.64 22.85
N LYS A 154 13.51 14.39 23.81
CA LYS A 154 14.14 13.07 23.96
C LYS A 154 13.01 12.09 24.24
N GLY A 155 12.34 11.64 23.18
CA GLY A 155 11.15 10.81 23.25
C GLY A 155 11.53 9.41 23.67
N ASP A 156 11.72 9.23 24.98
CA ASP A 156 11.74 7.94 25.65
C ASP A 156 10.30 7.40 25.63
N VAL A 157 9.85 7.00 24.44
CA VAL A 157 8.54 6.40 24.22
C VAL A 157 8.81 4.99 23.73
N SER A 158 9.23 4.12 24.67
CA SER A 158 9.39 2.69 24.39
C SER A 158 8.18 2.16 23.63
N PRO A 159 8.38 1.44 22.53
CA PRO A 159 7.27 0.74 21.88
C PRO A 159 6.69 -0.24 22.89
N VAL A 160 5.40 -0.14 23.17
CA VAL A 160 4.71 -1.15 23.96
C VAL A 160 4.72 -2.42 23.13
N GLU A 161 5.51 -3.42 23.55
CA GLU A 161 5.51 -4.76 22.97
C GLU A 161 4.08 -5.31 23.06
N PHE A 162 3.41 -5.44 21.92
CA PHE A 162 2.17 -6.19 21.85
C PHE A 162 2.52 -7.68 21.87
N ARG A 163 2.28 -8.29 23.03
CA ARG A 163 2.32 -9.73 23.25
C ARG A 163 1.00 -10.39 22.86
#